data_AF-A0A9W6JDE4-F1
#
_entry.id   AF-A0A9W6JDE4-F1
#
_cell.length_a   1.000
_cell.length_b   1.000
_cell.length_c   1.000
_cell.angle_alpha   90.00
_cell.angle_beta   90.00
_cell.angle_gamma   90.00
#
_symmetry.space_group_name_H-M   'P 1'
#
loop_
_entity.id
_entity.type
_entity.pdbx_description
1 polymer ?
#
loop_
_entity_poly.entity_id
_entity_poly.type
_entity_poly.pdbx_seq_one_letter_code
_entity_poly.pdbx_strand_id
1 'polypeptide(L)'
;MTTLLSPEELEARLRDVGTRRYHSLHPFHKLLHNGELSFAQVQAWALNRYYYQAMIPVKDSAILARMEEPELRRVWRQRIVDHDGDHEGEGGIARWLVLTDSLGLHRHYVTSLDGLLPATKFAVDAYVHFVREKSLLEAIASSLTEMFSPGIIGERVAGMLKNYDFVSRDTLAYFDKRLTQAPRDADFALDYVKQHARTPEQQEQVIRALEFKCNVLWVQLDALYFAYVDPKMAYPGAFVPKEG
;
A
#
# COMPACT_ATOMS: atom_id res chain seq x y z
N MET A 1 26.77 10.38 -19.25
CA MET A 1 27.18 9.68 -18.01
C MET A 1 26.28 10.19 -16.90
N THR A 2 25.58 9.32 -16.20
CA THR A 2 24.80 9.67 -15.00
C THR A 2 25.78 9.96 -13.86
N THR A 3 25.69 11.15 -13.27
CA THR A 3 26.54 11.57 -12.15
C THR A 3 26.05 10.90 -10.86
N LEU A 4 26.96 10.55 -9.95
CA LEU A 4 26.60 10.07 -8.62
C LEU A 4 26.02 11.23 -7.81
N LEU A 5 24.80 11.07 -7.31
CA LEU A 5 24.12 12.04 -6.47
C LEU A 5 24.63 11.97 -5.02
N SER A 6 24.63 13.09 -4.32
CA SER A 6 24.76 13.09 -2.86
C SER A 6 23.57 12.38 -2.20
N PRO A 7 23.68 11.96 -0.92
CA PRO A 7 22.56 11.40 -0.18
C PRO A 7 21.32 12.33 -0.15
N GLU A 8 21.52 13.65 -0.05
CA GLU A 8 20.46 14.66 -0.03
C GLU A 8 19.80 14.80 -1.41
N GLU A 9 20.60 14.79 -2.49
CA GLU A 9 20.10 14.84 -3.86
C GLU A 9 19.31 13.57 -4.22
N LEU A 10 19.78 12.40 -3.79
CA LEU A 10 19.07 11.13 -3.96
C LEU A 10 17.73 11.15 -3.22
N GLU A 11 17.70 11.61 -1.97
CA GLU A 11 16.46 11.76 -1.22
C GLU A 11 15.48 12.72 -1.91
N ALA A 12 15.95 13.87 -2.38
CA ALA A 12 15.12 14.81 -3.12
C ALA A 12 14.51 14.17 -4.38
N ARG A 13 15.29 13.37 -5.12
CA ARG A 13 14.82 12.63 -6.30
C ARG A 13 13.79 11.55 -5.94
N LEU A 14 13.98 10.82 -4.84
CA LEU A 14 13.02 9.84 -4.35
C LEU A 14 11.71 10.52 -3.91
N ARG A 15 11.77 11.68 -3.26
CA ARG A 15 10.58 12.46 -2.88
C ARG A 15 9.82 12.99 -4.11
N ASP A 16 10.53 13.44 -5.14
CA ASP A 16 9.95 13.87 -6.42
C ASP A 16 9.22 12.75 -7.17
N VAL A 17 9.63 11.48 -7.03
CA VAL A 17 8.82 10.36 -7.54
C VAL A 17 7.43 10.35 -6.88
N GLY A 18 7.36 10.60 -5.57
CA GLY A 18 6.11 10.67 -4.83
C GLY A 18 5.20 11.81 -5.27
N THR A 19 5.75 13.02 -5.44
CA THR A 19 4.99 14.21 -5.86
C THR A 19 4.36 14.05 -7.24
N ARG A 20 4.95 13.21 -8.11
CA ARG A 20 4.49 13.00 -9.49
C ARG A 20 3.68 11.72 -9.69
N ARG A 21 3.90 10.68 -8.88
CA ARG A 21 3.38 9.33 -9.16
C ARG A 21 2.70 8.64 -7.99
N TYR A 22 2.67 9.24 -6.80
CA TYR A 22 1.99 8.59 -5.70
C TYR A 22 0.47 8.57 -5.91
N HIS A 23 -0.16 7.51 -5.42
CA HIS A 23 -1.54 7.18 -5.76
C HIS A 23 -2.61 8.16 -5.24
N SER A 24 -2.25 9.14 -4.42
CA SER A 24 -3.16 10.24 -4.03
C SER A 24 -3.54 11.14 -5.19
N LEU A 25 -2.71 11.16 -6.23
CA LEU A 25 -2.97 11.94 -7.44
C LEU A 25 -4.03 11.28 -8.32
N HIS A 26 -4.30 9.99 -8.12
CA HIS A 26 -5.22 9.20 -8.93
C HIS A 26 -6.67 9.67 -8.76
N PRO A 27 -7.47 9.78 -9.85
CA PRO A 27 -8.87 10.21 -9.78
C PRO A 27 -9.73 9.43 -8.77
N PHE A 28 -9.65 8.09 -8.77
CA PHE A 28 -10.32 7.24 -7.77
C PHE A 28 -10.02 7.64 -6.32
N HIS A 29 -8.76 7.99 -6.00
CA HIS A 29 -8.40 8.39 -4.63
C HIS A 29 -9.03 9.75 -4.28
N LYS A 30 -9.02 10.70 -5.23
CA LYS A 30 -9.68 12.00 -5.05
C LYS A 30 -11.18 11.85 -4.79
N LEU A 31 -11.86 11.02 -5.59
CA LEU A 31 -13.28 10.70 -5.38
C LEU A 31 -13.53 10.10 -3.99
N LEU A 32 -12.69 9.14 -3.59
CA LEU A 32 -12.79 8.51 -2.26
C LEU A 32 -12.67 9.56 -1.15
N HIS A 33 -11.65 10.43 -1.21
CA HIS A 33 -11.37 11.41 -0.18
C HIS A 33 -12.44 12.52 -0.11
N ASN A 34 -12.96 12.94 -1.26
CA ASN A 34 -13.96 14.01 -1.35
C ASN A 34 -15.39 13.56 -1.02
N GLY A 35 -15.62 12.26 -0.75
CA GLY A 35 -16.97 11.77 -0.48
C GLY A 35 -17.80 11.47 -1.71
N GLU A 36 -17.17 11.37 -2.88
CA GLU A 36 -17.85 11.29 -4.18
C GLU A 36 -18.06 9.84 -4.63
N LEU A 37 -17.60 8.85 -3.85
CA LEU A 37 -17.86 7.44 -4.13
C LEU A 37 -19.17 6.97 -3.49
N SER A 38 -19.91 6.12 -4.18
CA SER A 38 -21.05 5.42 -3.60
C SER A 38 -20.59 4.40 -2.55
N PHE A 39 -21.51 3.97 -1.68
CA PHE A 39 -21.27 2.90 -0.71
C PHE A 39 -20.67 1.64 -1.36
N ALA A 40 -21.20 1.24 -2.52
CA ALA A 40 -20.71 0.10 -3.27
C ALA A 40 -19.28 0.28 -3.83
N GLN A 41 -18.92 1.50 -4.25
CA GLN A 41 -17.56 1.80 -4.70
C GLN A 41 -16.57 1.77 -3.53
N VAL A 42 -16.99 2.20 -2.34
CA VAL A 42 -16.18 2.08 -1.10
C VAL A 42 -16.03 0.62 -0.67
N GLN A 43 -17.10 -0.19 -0.75
CA GLN A 43 -17.04 -1.65 -0.55
C GLN A 43 -16.02 -2.31 -1.48
N ALA A 44 -16.11 -2.01 -2.79
CA ALA A 44 -15.19 -2.57 -3.78
C ALA A 44 -13.73 -2.19 -3.49
N TRP A 45 -13.48 -0.93 -3.12
CA TRP A 45 -12.15 -0.49 -2.71
C TRP A 45 -11.64 -1.23 -1.46
N ALA A 46 -12.46 -1.33 -0.40
CA ALA A 46 -12.06 -1.99 0.84
C ALA A 46 -11.74 -3.47 0.63
N LEU A 47 -12.59 -4.18 -0.15
CA LEU A 47 -12.41 -5.57 -0.54
C LEU A 47 -11.11 -5.78 -1.33
N ASN A 48 -10.85 -4.97 -2.36
CA ASN A 48 -9.64 -5.10 -3.16
C ASN A 48 -8.39 -4.73 -2.37
N ARG A 49 -8.49 -3.70 -1.53
CA ARG A 49 -7.36 -3.25 -0.71
C ARG A 49 -7.00 -4.26 0.38
N TYR A 50 -7.95 -5.07 0.85
CA TYR A 50 -7.66 -6.17 1.77
C TYR A 50 -6.56 -7.10 1.24
N TYR A 51 -6.61 -7.51 -0.03
CA TYR A 51 -5.57 -8.37 -0.61
C TYR A 51 -4.18 -7.72 -0.56
N TYR A 52 -4.10 -6.42 -0.88
CA TYR A 52 -2.84 -5.68 -0.74
C TYR A 52 -2.32 -5.72 0.71
N GLN A 53 -3.18 -5.46 1.70
CA GLN A 53 -2.79 -5.47 3.12
C GLN A 53 -2.36 -6.86 3.59
N ALA A 54 -3.12 -7.91 3.24
CA ALA A 54 -2.84 -9.29 3.60
C ALA A 54 -1.52 -9.80 3.00
N MET A 55 -1.10 -9.26 1.86
CA MET A 55 0.15 -9.65 1.20
C MET A 55 1.38 -8.84 1.64
N ILE A 56 1.22 -7.76 2.42
CA ILE A 56 2.36 -7.01 2.97
C ILE A 56 3.27 -7.88 3.86
N PRO A 57 2.79 -8.63 4.87
CA PRO A 57 3.65 -9.49 5.68
C PRO A 57 4.30 -10.63 4.88
N VAL A 58 3.63 -11.13 3.82
CA VAL A 58 4.22 -12.11 2.89
C VAL A 58 5.41 -11.49 2.14
N LYS A 59 5.20 -10.29 1.58
CA LYS A 59 6.25 -9.48 0.93
C LYS A 59 7.39 -9.18 1.90
N ASP A 60 7.09 -8.76 3.13
CA ASP A 60 8.11 -8.43 4.13
C ASP A 60 8.89 -9.67 4.63
N SER A 61 8.24 -10.82 4.71
CA SER A 61 8.90 -12.10 5.01
C SER A 61 9.89 -12.50 3.90
N ALA A 62 9.53 -12.26 2.64
CA ALA A 62 10.43 -12.51 1.51
C ALA A 62 11.68 -11.61 1.54
N ILE A 63 11.55 -10.36 1.99
CA ILE A 63 12.70 -9.48 2.21
C ILE A 63 13.51 -9.95 3.42
N LEU A 64 12.85 -10.26 4.54
CA LEU A 64 13.47 -10.71 5.78
C LEU A 64 14.36 -11.94 5.57
N ALA A 65 13.91 -12.90 4.77
CA ALA A 65 14.64 -14.13 4.44
C ALA A 65 15.96 -13.88 3.69
N ARG A 66 16.15 -12.68 3.13
CA ARG A 66 17.33 -12.28 2.35
C ARG A 66 18.30 -11.39 3.12
N MET A 67 17.96 -11.03 4.35
CA MET A 67 18.82 -10.23 5.22
C MET A 67 19.75 -11.15 6.00
N GLU A 68 21.05 -11.10 5.71
CA GLU A 68 22.07 -11.89 6.41
C GLU A 68 22.37 -11.36 7.81
N GLU A 69 22.32 -10.04 7.98
CA GLU A 69 22.61 -9.38 9.26
C GLU A 69 21.42 -9.45 10.23
N PRO A 70 21.60 -9.95 11.46
CA PRO A 70 20.52 -10.06 12.43
C PRO A 70 19.99 -8.69 12.90
N GLU A 71 20.79 -7.63 12.84
CA GLU A 71 20.40 -6.24 13.13
C GLU A 71 19.30 -5.80 12.16
N LEU A 72 19.49 -6.03 10.86
CA LEU A 72 18.50 -5.71 9.83
C LEU A 72 17.23 -6.53 10.04
N ARG A 73 17.36 -7.83 10.34
CA ARG A 73 16.20 -8.69 10.61
C ARG A 73 15.40 -8.23 11.83
N ARG A 74 16.06 -7.79 12.90
CA ARG A 74 15.40 -7.28 14.12
C ARG A 74 14.56 -6.03 13.85
N VAL A 75 15.02 -5.16 12.96
CA VAL A 75 14.24 -3.99 12.53
C VAL A 75 13.10 -4.40 11.59
N TRP A 76 13.42 -5.15 10.54
CA TRP A 76 12.44 -5.46 9.48
C TRP A 76 11.27 -6.32 9.96
N ARG A 77 11.51 -7.26 10.88
CA ARG A 77 10.44 -8.13 11.43
C ARG A 77 9.30 -7.36 12.10
N GLN A 78 9.55 -6.13 12.57
CA GLN A 78 8.50 -5.33 13.20
C GLN A 78 7.36 -5.01 12.22
N ARG A 79 7.65 -4.91 10.93
CA ARG A 79 6.62 -4.72 9.88
C ARG A 79 5.64 -5.90 9.84
N ILE A 80 6.13 -7.12 10.02
CA ILE A 80 5.31 -8.34 10.04
C ILE A 80 4.46 -8.36 11.30
N VAL A 81 5.06 -8.16 12.47
CA VAL A 81 4.36 -8.07 13.77
C VAL A 81 3.26 -7.01 13.74
N ASP A 82 3.52 -5.84 13.14
CA ASP A 82 2.53 -4.77 13.05
C ASP A 82 1.31 -5.13 12.18
N HIS A 83 1.49 -5.99 11.16
CA HIS A 83 0.40 -6.44 10.28
C HIS A 83 -0.35 -7.65 10.82
N ASP A 84 0.37 -8.63 11.38
CA ASP A 84 -0.18 -9.91 11.84
C ASP A 84 -0.68 -9.86 13.29
N GLY A 85 -0.08 -9.03 14.14
CA GLY A 85 -0.31 -9.04 15.59
C GLY A 85 0.41 -10.19 16.30
N ASP A 86 0.25 -10.27 17.63
CA ASP A 86 0.81 -11.36 18.43
C ASP A 86 -0.20 -12.51 18.60
N HIS A 87 -1.50 -12.22 18.44
CA HIS A 87 -2.60 -13.18 18.53
C HIS A 87 -3.65 -12.97 17.43
N GLU A 88 -4.51 -13.96 17.22
CA GLU A 88 -5.64 -13.85 16.31
C GLU A 88 -6.55 -12.66 16.66
N GLY A 89 -6.94 -11.90 15.64
CA GLY A 89 -7.77 -10.70 15.81
C GLY A 89 -6.98 -9.42 16.11
N GLU A 90 -5.66 -9.50 16.20
CA GLU A 90 -4.77 -8.34 16.35
C GLU A 90 -4.13 -7.92 15.02
N GLY A 91 -3.28 -6.88 15.07
CA GLY A 91 -2.53 -6.42 13.91
C GLY A 91 -3.32 -5.54 12.93
N GLY A 92 -2.61 -5.08 11.89
CA GLY A 92 -3.18 -4.27 10.82
C GLY A 92 -4.22 -5.04 9.98
N ILE A 93 -4.02 -6.34 9.73
CA ILE A 93 -4.95 -7.12 8.90
C ILE A 93 -6.31 -7.25 9.57
N ALA A 94 -6.34 -7.57 10.88
CA ALA A 94 -7.60 -7.66 11.61
C ALA A 94 -8.35 -6.31 11.66
N ARG A 95 -7.65 -5.18 11.83
CA ARG A 95 -8.26 -3.85 11.76
C ARG A 95 -8.82 -3.53 10.37
N TRP A 96 -8.20 -4.04 9.31
CA TRP A 96 -8.76 -3.90 7.96
C TRP A 96 -10.03 -4.74 7.76
N LEU A 97 -10.10 -5.92 8.38
CA LEU A 97 -11.32 -6.74 8.37
C LEU A 97 -12.48 -6.06 9.12
N VAL A 98 -12.21 -5.33 10.21
CA VAL A 98 -13.23 -4.52 10.90
C VAL A 98 -13.83 -3.45 9.96
N LEU A 99 -13.01 -2.82 9.12
CA LEU A 99 -13.49 -1.88 8.10
C LEU A 99 -14.38 -2.58 7.06
N THR A 100 -14.03 -3.79 6.62
CA THR A 100 -14.89 -4.52 5.67
C THR A 100 -16.19 -4.99 6.31
N ASP A 101 -16.16 -5.39 7.58
CA ASP A 101 -17.36 -5.79 8.32
C ASP A 101 -18.33 -4.61 8.48
N SER A 102 -17.84 -3.40 8.75
CA SER A 102 -18.69 -2.20 8.86
C SER A 102 -19.32 -1.78 7.54
N LEU A 103 -18.72 -2.19 6.42
CA LEU A 103 -19.27 -2.02 5.08
C LEU A 103 -20.19 -3.19 4.68
N GLY A 104 -20.56 -4.07 5.61
CA GLY A 104 -21.48 -5.18 5.38
C GLY A 104 -20.91 -6.30 4.49
N LEU A 105 -19.60 -6.36 4.30
CA LEU A 105 -18.95 -7.45 3.59
C LEU A 105 -18.73 -8.62 4.56
N HIS A 106 -19.29 -9.79 4.24
CA HIS A 106 -19.10 -10.97 5.08
C HIS A 106 -17.62 -11.38 5.12
N ARG A 107 -17.07 -11.58 6.32
CA ARG A 107 -15.64 -11.86 6.51
C ARG A 107 -15.11 -12.99 5.64
N HIS A 108 -15.83 -14.11 5.55
CA HIS A 108 -15.43 -15.24 4.69
C HIS A 108 -15.28 -14.84 3.22
N TYR A 109 -16.15 -13.97 2.70
CA TYR A 109 -16.11 -13.51 1.31
C TYR A 109 -14.91 -12.58 1.05
N VAL A 110 -14.55 -11.76 2.03
CA VAL A 110 -13.34 -10.92 1.96
C VAL A 110 -12.09 -11.79 1.98
N THR A 111 -12.04 -12.79 2.86
CA THR A 111 -10.87 -13.66 3.01
C THR A 111 -10.74 -14.71 1.90
N SER A 112 -11.84 -15.12 1.25
CA SER A 112 -11.79 -16.05 0.11
C SER A 112 -11.24 -15.42 -1.16
N LEU A 113 -11.28 -14.09 -1.26
CA LEU A 113 -10.85 -13.31 -2.43
C LEU A 113 -11.73 -13.52 -3.68
N ASP A 114 -12.90 -14.15 -3.54
CA ASP A 114 -13.75 -14.50 -4.69
C ASP A 114 -14.17 -13.28 -5.53
N GLY A 115 -14.38 -12.13 -4.89
CA GLY A 115 -14.75 -10.87 -5.56
C GLY A 115 -13.58 -9.97 -5.96
N LEU A 116 -12.34 -10.41 -5.80
CA LEU A 116 -11.14 -9.61 -6.06
C LEU A 116 -10.97 -9.33 -7.56
N LEU A 117 -10.57 -8.10 -7.91
CA LEU A 117 -10.22 -7.79 -9.29
C LEU A 117 -8.89 -8.49 -9.67
N PRO A 118 -8.82 -9.17 -10.82
CA PRO A 118 -7.58 -9.81 -11.27
C PRO A 118 -6.41 -8.83 -11.39
N ALA A 119 -6.65 -7.60 -11.81
CA ALA A 119 -5.63 -6.56 -11.89
C ALA A 119 -5.04 -6.20 -10.53
N THR A 120 -5.86 -6.17 -9.47
CA THR A 120 -5.37 -6.00 -8.10
C THR A 120 -4.50 -7.18 -7.69
N LYS A 121 -4.95 -8.40 -7.98
CA LYS A 121 -4.15 -9.60 -7.71
C LYS A 121 -2.80 -9.57 -8.41
N PHE A 122 -2.77 -9.31 -9.71
CA PHE A 122 -1.53 -9.26 -10.49
C PHE A 122 -0.58 -8.15 -10.04
N ALA A 123 -1.10 -6.96 -9.73
CA ALA A 123 -0.27 -5.85 -9.25
C ALA A 123 0.36 -6.17 -7.88
N VAL A 124 -0.40 -6.76 -6.97
CA VAL A 124 0.08 -7.15 -5.64
C VAL A 124 1.06 -8.32 -5.72
N ASP A 125 0.77 -9.34 -6.53
CA ASP A 125 1.65 -10.48 -6.74
C ASP A 125 2.97 -10.04 -7.37
N ALA A 126 2.93 -9.12 -8.34
CA ALA A 126 4.13 -8.52 -8.92
C ALA A 126 5.01 -7.85 -7.86
N TYR A 127 4.42 -7.24 -6.83
CA TYR A 127 5.21 -6.67 -5.73
C TYR A 127 5.92 -7.75 -4.91
N VAL A 128 5.23 -8.84 -4.57
CA VAL A 128 5.84 -9.99 -3.87
C VAL A 128 6.97 -10.60 -4.70
N HIS A 129 6.77 -10.77 -6.01
CA HIS A 129 7.79 -11.27 -6.93
C HIS A 129 9.00 -10.34 -7.03
N PHE A 130 8.75 -9.03 -7.18
CA PHE A 130 9.82 -8.02 -7.27
C PHE A 130 10.78 -8.11 -6.09
N VAL A 131 10.26 -8.18 -4.86
CA VAL A 131 11.10 -8.23 -3.66
C VAL A 131 11.82 -9.57 -3.45
N ARG A 132 11.34 -10.64 -4.08
CA ARG A 132 12.01 -11.95 -4.08
C ARG A 132 13.17 -11.98 -5.08
N GLU A 133 13.03 -11.31 -6.20
CA GLU A 133 13.89 -11.50 -7.39
C GLU A 133 14.92 -10.38 -7.58
N LYS A 134 14.60 -9.12 -7.25
CA LYS A 134 15.50 -7.97 -7.41
C LYS A 134 16.56 -7.89 -6.32
N SER A 135 17.53 -6.98 -6.40
CA SER A 135 18.51 -6.81 -5.31
C SER A 135 17.84 -6.47 -3.98
N LEU A 136 18.50 -6.75 -2.85
CA LEU A 136 17.97 -6.36 -1.53
C LEU A 136 17.80 -4.84 -1.43
N LEU A 137 18.68 -4.07 -2.09
CA LEU A 137 18.61 -2.62 -2.19
C LEU A 137 17.32 -2.15 -2.90
N GLU A 138 16.99 -2.72 -4.07
CA GLU A 138 15.73 -2.44 -4.77
C GLU A 138 14.51 -2.87 -3.94
N ALA A 139 14.59 -4.03 -3.29
CA ALA A 139 13.50 -4.55 -2.46
C ALA A 139 13.19 -3.61 -1.28
N ILE A 140 14.21 -3.10 -0.57
CA ILE A 140 14.04 -2.11 0.50
C ILE A 140 13.54 -0.78 -0.07
N ALA A 141 14.12 -0.29 -1.17
CA ALA A 141 13.72 0.97 -1.80
C ALA A 141 12.25 0.99 -2.23
N SER A 142 11.71 -0.15 -2.68
CA SER A 142 10.29 -0.27 -3.04
C SER A 142 9.31 -0.05 -1.87
N SER A 143 9.78 -0.04 -0.61
CA SER A 143 8.95 0.32 0.56
C SER A 143 8.77 1.83 0.74
N LEU A 144 9.64 2.65 0.13
CA LEU A 144 9.74 4.10 0.36
C LEU A 144 8.51 4.93 -0.02
N THR A 145 7.49 4.33 -0.65
CA THR A 145 6.15 4.94 -0.71
C THR A 145 5.59 5.33 0.67
N GLU A 146 6.10 4.73 1.74
CA GLU A 146 5.75 5.07 3.11
C GLU A 146 6.14 6.51 3.51
N MET A 147 7.14 7.11 2.86
CA MET A 147 7.48 8.53 3.05
C MET A 147 6.29 9.46 2.75
N PHE A 148 5.36 9.03 1.91
CA PHE A 148 4.20 9.81 1.47
C PHE A 148 2.92 9.46 2.25
N SER A 149 2.95 8.41 3.07
CA SER A 149 1.76 7.89 3.74
C SER A 149 1.20 8.82 4.83
N PRO A 150 2.00 9.47 5.70
CA PRO A 150 1.46 10.24 6.83
C PRO A 150 0.53 11.38 6.43
N GLY A 151 0.91 12.21 5.44
CA GLY A 151 0.06 13.32 4.97
C GLY A 151 -1.28 12.83 4.44
N ILE A 152 -1.26 11.76 3.65
CA ILE A 152 -2.45 11.21 3.00
C ILE A 152 -3.33 10.42 3.95
N ILE A 153 -2.77 9.78 4.98
CA ILE A 153 -3.57 9.09 5.99
C ILE A 153 -4.41 10.10 6.78
N GLY A 154 -3.80 11.21 7.22
CA GLY A 154 -4.52 12.26 7.94
C GLY A 154 -5.64 12.87 7.11
N GLU A 155 -5.36 13.24 5.87
CA GLU A 155 -6.36 13.71 4.91
C GLU A 155 -7.46 12.65 4.70
N ARG A 156 -7.11 11.41 4.37
CA ARG A 156 -8.08 10.33 4.12
C ARG A 156 -9.03 10.13 5.30
N VAL A 157 -8.51 10.01 6.52
CA VAL A 157 -9.34 9.80 7.71
C VAL A 157 -10.30 10.96 7.91
N ALA A 158 -9.81 12.20 7.79
CA ALA A 158 -10.66 13.39 7.93
C ALA A 158 -11.74 13.46 6.85
N GLY A 159 -11.39 13.19 5.58
CA GLY A 159 -12.34 13.21 4.46
C GLY A 159 -13.40 12.10 4.56
N MET A 160 -12.99 10.88 4.89
CA MET A 160 -13.93 9.76 5.03
C MET A 160 -14.92 9.97 6.18
N LEU A 161 -14.46 10.43 7.35
CA LEU A 161 -15.34 10.72 8.49
C LEU A 161 -16.31 11.87 8.22
N LYS A 162 -15.89 12.86 7.43
CA LYS A 162 -16.71 14.02 7.10
C LYS A 162 -17.81 13.66 6.10
N ASN A 163 -17.51 12.80 5.13
CA ASN A 163 -18.34 12.65 3.94
C ASN A 163 -19.10 11.32 3.85
N TYR A 164 -18.75 10.30 4.64
CA TYR A 164 -19.46 9.01 4.67
C TYR A 164 -20.07 8.77 6.05
N ASP A 165 -21.40 8.84 6.14
CA ASP A 165 -22.17 8.60 7.36
C ASP A 165 -22.04 7.15 7.90
N PHE A 166 -21.74 6.20 7.01
CA PHE A 166 -21.47 4.80 7.34
C PHE A 166 -20.02 4.52 7.80
N VAL A 167 -19.17 5.54 7.91
CA VAL A 167 -17.79 5.40 8.41
C VAL A 167 -17.66 6.01 9.81
N SER A 168 -17.09 5.26 10.76
CA SER A 168 -16.85 5.73 12.13
C SER A 168 -15.35 5.72 12.49
N ARG A 169 -14.98 6.41 13.57
CA ARG A 169 -13.59 6.38 14.08
C ARG A 169 -13.11 4.97 14.38
N ASP A 170 -13.98 4.14 14.96
CA ASP A 170 -13.65 2.75 15.29
C ASP A 170 -13.31 1.94 14.02
N THR A 171 -14.05 2.17 12.94
CA THR A 171 -13.80 1.50 11.64
C THR A 171 -12.52 1.98 10.95
N LEU A 172 -12.01 3.16 11.32
CA LEU A 172 -10.78 3.73 10.80
C LEU A 172 -9.57 3.52 11.71
N ALA A 173 -9.70 2.77 12.81
CA ALA A 173 -8.62 2.51 13.77
C ALA A 173 -7.35 1.89 13.13
N TYR A 174 -7.49 1.23 11.96
CA TYR A 174 -6.36 0.82 11.14
C TYR A 174 -5.40 1.98 10.82
N PHE A 175 -5.95 3.13 10.45
CA PHE A 175 -5.21 4.29 9.98
C PHE A 175 -4.46 5.01 11.11
N ASP A 176 -5.03 5.05 12.30
CA ASP A 176 -4.43 5.73 13.46
C ASP A 176 -3.04 5.17 13.81
N LYS A 177 -2.90 3.84 13.77
CA LYS A 177 -1.61 3.18 14.07
C LYS A 177 -0.59 3.37 12.95
N ARG A 178 -1.03 3.50 11.70
CA ARG A 178 -0.14 3.76 10.56
C ARG A 178 0.52 5.14 10.61
N LEU A 179 -0.06 6.12 11.32
CA LEU A 179 0.54 7.45 11.50
C LEU A 179 1.90 7.39 12.22
N THR A 180 2.10 6.42 13.12
CA THR A 180 3.38 6.24 13.83
C THR A 180 4.25 5.14 13.22
N GLN A 181 3.64 4.09 12.65
CA GLN A 181 4.39 2.98 12.05
C GLN A 181 5.08 3.37 10.74
N ALA A 182 4.37 4.07 9.83
CA ALA A 182 4.90 4.39 8.52
C ALA A 182 6.14 5.32 8.54
N PRO A 183 6.23 6.37 9.39
CA PRO A 183 7.44 7.16 9.52
C PRO A 183 8.66 6.35 9.98
N ARG A 184 8.52 5.56 11.06
CA ARG A 184 9.59 4.69 11.58
C ARG A 184 10.14 3.76 10.48
N ASP A 185 9.22 3.16 9.75
CA ASP A 185 9.48 2.23 8.66
C ASP A 185 10.19 2.90 7.47
N ALA A 186 9.77 4.12 7.11
CA ALA A 186 10.34 4.91 6.03
C ALA A 186 11.74 5.46 6.37
N ASP A 187 11.95 5.91 7.61
CA ASP A 187 13.23 6.46 8.07
C ASP A 187 14.35 5.42 7.94
N PHE A 188 14.10 4.18 8.41
CA PHE A 188 15.04 3.07 8.25
C PHE A 188 15.34 2.77 6.77
N ALA A 189 14.31 2.66 5.93
CA ALA A 189 14.49 2.32 4.53
C ALA A 189 15.25 3.41 3.76
N LEU A 190 14.98 4.68 4.08
CA LEU A 190 15.62 5.83 3.44
C LEU A 190 17.10 5.92 3.82
N ASP A 191 17.41 5.76 5.11
CA ASP A 191 18.79 5.71 5.60
C ASP A 191 19.57 4.56 4.95
N TYR A 192 18.98 3.35 4.91
CA TYR A 192 19.58 2.20 4.24
C TYR A 192 19.88 2.52 2.77
N VAL A 193 18.93 3.07 2.03
CA VAL A 193 19.11 3.41 0.60
C VAL A 193 20.21 4.45 0.40
N LYS A 194 20.25 5.50 1.22
CA LYS A 194 21.29 6.56 1.16
C LYS A 194 22.69 5.99 1.40
N GLN A 195 22.84 5.01 2.28
CA GLN A 195 24.14 4.38 2.61
C GLN A 195 24.60 3.33 1.59
N HIS A 196 23.67 2.66 0.91
CA HIS A 196 23.95 1.49 0.08
C HIS A 196 23.86 1.73 -1.43
N ALA A 197 23.18 2.78 -1.89
CA ALA A 197 23.15 3.18 -3.30
C ALA A 197 24.40 4.02 -3.66
N ARG A 198 25.55 3.35 -3.76
CA ARG A 198 26.90 3.95 -3.85
C ARG A 198 27.38 4.22 -5.27
N THR A 199 26.66 3.73 -6.28
CA THR A 199 26.97 4.00 -7.70
C THR A 199 25.79 4.68 -8.39
N PRO A 200 26.01 5.43 -9.49
CA PRO A 200 24.92 6.02 -10.26
C PRO A 200 23.88 4.98 -10.72
N GLU A 201 24.33 3.78 -11.05
CA GLU A 201 23.47 2.67 -11.46
C GLU A 201 22.58 2.18 -10.31
N GLN A 202 23.14 2.06 -9.10
CA GLN A 202 22.37 1.68 -7.91
C GLN A 202 21.36 2.76 -7.51
N GLN A 203 21.73 4.04 -7.64
CA GLN A 203 20.81 5.16 -7.40
C GLN A 203 19.64 5.15 -8.38
N GLU A 204 19.90 4.87 -9.65
CA GLU A 204 18.84 4.71 -10.65
C GLU A 204 17.97 3.47 -10.36
N GLN A 205 18.55 2.37 -9.90
CA GLN A 205 17.81 1.17 -9.50
C GLN A 205 16.82 1.44 -8.36
N VAL A 206 17.23 2.17 -7.30
CA VAL A 206 16.32 2.47 -6.17
C VAL A 206 15.22 3.46 -6.57
N ILE A 207 15.52 4.43 -7.45
CA ILE A 207 14.50 5.33 -8.00
C ILE A 207 13.47 4.53 -8.81
N ARG A 208 13.93 3.63 -9.69
CA ARG A 208 13.03 2.76 -10.47
C ARG A 208 12.24 1.78 -9.61
N ALA A 209 12.82 1.28 -8.52
CA ALA A 209 12.09 0.44 -7.57
C ALA A 209 10.94 1.19 -6.90
N LEU A 210 11.14 2.46 -6.56
CA LEU A 210 10.09 3.33 -6.03
C LEU A 210 9.04 3.65 -7.10
N GLU A 211 9.44 3.95 -8.34
CA GLU A 211 8.52 4.15 -9.47
C GLU A 211 7.67 2.90 -9.73
N PHE A 212 8.29 1.71 -9.72
CA PHE A 212 7.59 0.43 -9.81
C PHE A 212 6.53 0.29 -8.71
N LYS A 213 6.88 0.62 -7.46
CA LYS A 213 5.91 0.57 -6.36
C LYS A 213 4.75 1.55 -6.58
N CYS A 214 5.03 2.76 -7.06
CA CYS A 214 3.98 3.71 -7.42
C CYS A 214 3.04 3.13 -8.49
N ASN A 215 3.59 2.47 -9.52
CA ASN A 215 2.79 1.81 -10.56
C ASN A 215 1.92 0.68 -9.99
N VAL A 216 2.43 -0.14 -9.07
CA VAL A 216 1.65 -1.18 -8.37
C VAL A 216 0.42 -0.58 -7.68
N LEU A 217 0.59 0.56 -7.01
CA LEU A 217 -0.53 1.24 -6.34
C LEU A 217 -1.49 1.90 -7.35
N TRP A 218 -0.96 2.44 -8.43
CA TRP A 218 -1.73 3.14 -9.47
C TRP A 218 -2.65 2.18 -10.22
N VAL A 219 -2.12 1.04 -10.69
CA VAL A 219 -2.89 0.03 -11.45
C VAL A 219 -4.03 -0.56 -10.63
N GLN A 220 -3.87 -0.70 -9.32
CA GLN A 220 -4.97 -1.12 -8.45
C GLN A 220 -6.14 -0.13 -8.48
N LEU A 221 -5.84 1.17 -8.54
CA LEU A 221 -6.86 2.22 -8.62
C LEU A 221 -7.43 2.38 -10.03
N ASP A 222 -6.62 2.18 -11.09
CA ASP A 222 -7.11 2.15 -12.47
C ASP A 222 -8.19 1.07 -12.61
N ALA A 223 -7.91 -0.14 -12.10
CA ALA A 223 -8.84 -1.27 -12.16
C ALA A 223 -10.14 -1.01 -11.38
N LEU A 224 -10.04 -0.41 -10.19
CA LEU A 224 -11.21 -0.01 -9.41
C LEU A 224 -12.04 1.07 -10.12
N TYR A 225 -11.38 2.06 -10.71
CA TYR A 225 -12.05 3.13 -11.44
C TYR A 225 -12.79 2.59 -12.66
N PHE A 226 -12.12 1.79 -13.49
CA PHE A 226 -12.70 1.18 -14.68
C PHE A 226 -13.91 0.27 -14.34
N ALA A 227 -13.75 -0.56 -13.31
CA ALA A 227 -14.77 -1.54 -12.92
C ALA A 227 -16.00 -0.90 -12.26
N TYR A 228 -15.84 0.16 -11.48
CA TYR A 228 -16.90 0.65 -10.59
C TYR A 228 -17.27 2.13 -10.74
N VAL A 229 -16.47 2.94 -11.43
CA VAL A 229 -16.74 4.38 -11.63
C VAL A 229 -17.16 4.65 -13.07
N ASP A 230 -16.26 4.43 -14.02
CA ASP A 230 -16.47 4.68 -15.45
C ASP A 230 -15.49 3.82 -16.26
N PRO A 231 -15.95 2.98 -17.22
CA PRO A 231 -17.32 2.84 -17.72
C PRO A 231 -18.21 1.87 -16.93
N LYS A 232 -17.79 1.44 -15.73
CA LYS A 232 -18.46 0.41 -14.89
C LYS A 232 -18.46 -0.99 -15.51
N MET A 233 -17.32 -1.38 -16.08
CA MET A 233 -17.13 -2.68 -16.71
C MET A 233 -16.31 -3.60 -15.78
N ALA A 234 -16.97 -4.17 -14.78
CA ALA A 234 -16.33 -5.13 -13.88
C ALA A 234 -15.97 -6.44 -14.59
N TYR A 235 -14.86 -7.06 -14.19
CA TYR A 235 -14.45 -8.37 -14.68
C TYR A 235 -15.47 -9.45 -14.26
N PRO A 236 -15.77 -10.46 -15.11
CA PRO A 236 -16.66 -11.55 -14.73
C PRO A 236 -16.21 -12.26 -13.45
N GLY A 237 -17.08 -12.31 -12.44
CA GLY A 237 -16.79 -12.90 -11.14
C GLY A 237 -16.20 -11.94 -10.10
N ALA A 238 -15.83 -10.72 -10.48
CA ALA A 238 -15.50 -9.69 -9.50
C ALA A 238 -16.73 -9.29 -8.68
N PHE A 239 -16.51 -8.61 -7.55
CA PHE A 239 -17.57 -8.11 -6.68
C PHE A 239 -18.63 -7.33 -7.49
N VAL A 240 -19.89 -7.74 -7.33
CA VAL A 240 -21.02 -7.06 -7.94
C VAL A 240 -21.72 -6.26 -6.85
N PRO A 241 -21.73 -4.92 -6.94
CA PRO A 241 -22.59 -4.08 -6.12
C PRO A 241 -24.01 -4.62 -6.09
N LYS A 242 -24.59 -4.82 -4.91
CA LYS A 242 -26.05 -4.95 -4.82
C LYS A 242 -26.61 -3.59 -5.24
N GLU A 243 -27.49 -3.55 -6.23
CA GLU A 243 -28.26 -2.35 -6.50
C GLU A 243 -29.02 -1.98 -5.22
N GLY A 244 -28.74 -0.79 -4.70
CA GLY A 244 -29.48 -0.19 -3.60
C GLY A 244 -30.70 0.53 -4.13
#